data_AF-A0A1H4PKL0-F1
#
_entry.id   AF-A0A1H4PKL0-F1
#
_cell.length_a   1.000
_cell.length_b   1.000
_cell.length_c   1.000
_cell.angle_alpha   90.00
_cell.angle_beta   90.00
_cell.angle_gamma   90.00
#
_symmetry.space_group_name_H-M   'P 1'
#
loop_
_entity.id
_entity.type
_entity.pdbx_description
1 polymer ?
#
loop_
_entity_poly.entity_id
_entity_poly.type
_entity_poly.pdbx_seq_one_letter_code
_entity_poly.pdbx_strand_id
1 'polypeptide(L)'
;MAEVDKQSFWTTIPGILTGLAAVLTAASGFWLAIHHGAPESSDPANRAPIVAGDSRPAPDAPVATTATNPLSPPAPVTTTADAAHQGSVTLRSRAGDTTQLSLKSFKHNMTEDTIQLTSGQTIAFEKIHQLDFLTVDGNAHTIGLKLTLTDGRVVTGDIASNYAYTGQSDLGPFTIFVQDVKQIVFNR
;
A
#
# COMPACT_ATOMS: atom_id res chain seq x y z
N MET A 1 26.43 44.53 7.26
CA MET A 1 25.14 44.07 7.83
C MET A 1 24.72 42.88 6.98
N ALA A 2 25.22 41.70 7.35
CA ALA A 2 24.46 40.61 8.02
C ALA A 2 23.76 39.76 6.94
N GLU A 3 24.33 38.63 6.52
CA GLU A 3 24.28 37.26 7.12
C GLU A 3 23.45 36.39 6.16
N VAL A 4 23.61 35.09 5.90
CA VAL A 4 24.34 33.98 6.51
C VAL A 4 24.76 33.01 5.38
N ASP A 5 25.92 32.40 5.58
CA ASP A 5 26.52 31.36 4.76
C ASP A 5 25.65 30.12 4.47
N LYS A 6 25.91 29.58 3.27
CA LYS A 6 25.73 28.18 2.88
C LYS A 6 26.25 27.24 3.99
N GLN A 7 25.36 26.57 4.71
CA GLN A 7 25.72 25.42 5.55
C GLN A 7 24.75 24.26 5.33
N SER A 8 25.23 23.31 4.51
CA SER A 8 25.20 21.89 4.81
C SER A 8 23.84 21.20 5.04
N PHE A 9 23.02 21.17 3.99
CA PHE A 9 21.99 20.13 3.78
C PHE A 9 22.54 18.68 3.72
N TRP A 10 23.87 18.52 3.68
CA TRP A 10 24.56 17.24 3.63
C TRP A 10 25.17 16.80 4.98
N THR A 11 24.97 17.54 6.06
CA THR A 11 25.64 17.27 7.36
C THR A 11 24.66 16.99 8.51
N THR A 12 23.56 16.27 8.24
CA THR A 12 22.75 15.67 9.33
C THR A 12 22.22 14.26 9.00
N ILE A 13 22.84 13.56 8.06
CA ILE A 13 22.42 12.20 7.67
C ILE A 13 23.07 11.04 8.47
N PRO A 14 24.17 11.16 9.24
CA PRO A 14 24.66 10.00 9.99
C PRO A 14 23.80 9.64 11.23
N GLY A 15 23.17 10.64 11.85
CA GLY A 15 22.48 10.46 13.14
C GLY A 15 21.02 10.01 13.02
N ILE A 16 20.26 10.59 12.10
CA ILE A 16 18.81 10.32 11.97
C ILE A 16 18.56 8.90 11.44
N LEU A 17 19.40 8.40 10.52
CA LEU A 17 19.34 7.02 10.04
C LEU A 17 19.64 6.01 11.16
N THR A 18 20.63 6.28 12.00
CA THR A 18 20.97 5.42 13.15
C THR A 18 19.86 5.44 14.21
N GLY A 19 19.25 6.61 14.45
CA GLY A 19 18.10 6.75 15.35
C GLY A 19 16.88 5.94 14.88
N LEU A 20 16.54 5.99 13.60
CA LEU A 20 15.46 5.19 13.02
C LEU A 20 15.73 3.68 13.12
N ALA A 21 16.96 3.23 12.85
CA ALA A 21 17.32 1.82 12.99
C ALA A 21 17.19 1.33 14.45
N ALA A 22 17.59 2.14 15.44
CA ALA A 22 17.42 1.81 16.85
C ALA A 22 15.94 1.74 17.26
N VAL A 23 15.11 2.68 16.78
CA VAL A 23 13.66 2.67 17.04
C VAL A 23 12.99 1.44 16.41
N LEU A 24 13.34 1.08 15.18
CA LEU A 24 12.81 -0.11 14.51
C LEU A 24 13.24 -1.40 15.22
N THR A 25 14.49 -1.47 15.68
CA THR A 25 15.00 -2.63 16.44
C THR A 25 14.31 -2.76 17.79
N ALA A 26 14.12 -1.66 18.51
CA ALA A 26 13.40 -1.63 19.78
C ALA A 26 11.91 -1.98 19.60
N ALA A 27 11.24 -1.45 18.57
CA ALA A 27 9.86 -1.76 18.27
C ALA A 27 9.67 -3.24 17.88
N SER A 28 10.61 -3.82 17.14
CA SER A 28 10.58 -5.24 16.77
C SER A 28 10.83 -6.15 17.97
N GLY A 29 11.80 -5.81 18.83
CA GLY A 29 12.06 -6.55 20.07
C GLY A 29 10.90 -6.44 21.07
N PHE A 30 10.25 -5.27 21.13
CA PHE A 30 9.07 -5.04 21.96
C PHE A 30 7.85 -5.81 21.44
N TRP A 31 7.65 -5.85 20.11
CA TRP A 31 6.60 -6.68 19.49
C TRP A 31 6.81 -8.17 19.78
N LEU A 32 8.06 -8.65 19.69
CA LEU A 32 8.42 -10.03 20.04
C LEU A 32 8.19 -10.33 21.53
N ALA A 33 8.50 -9.38 22.41
CA ALA A 33 8.31 -9.53 23.86
C ALA A 33 6.83 -9.54 24.28
N ILE A 34 5.93 -8.86 23.54
CA ILE A 34 4.50 -8.85 23.84
C ILE A 34 3.78 -10.07 23.24
N HIS A 35 4.21 -10.54 22.06
CA HIS A 35 3.59 -11.70 21.41
C HIS A 35 4.11 -13.05 21.91
N HIS A 36 5.28 -13.10 22.55
CA HIS A 36 5.79 -14.28 23.23
C HIS A 36 5.61 -14.11 24.74
N GLY A 37 4.38 -14.33 25.19
CA GLY A 37 4.10 -14.52 26.61
C GLY A 37 4.88 -15.73 27.15
N ALA A 38 5.73 -15.44 28.13
CA ALA A 38 6.37 -16.34 29.10
C ALA A 38 7.52 -17.28 28.65
N PRO A 39 8.59 -17.38 29.46
CA PRO A 39 9.73 -18.26 29.22
C PRO A 39 9.38 -19.69 29.64
N GLU A 40 9.36 -20.62 28.68
CA GLU A 40 9.36 -22.04 29.03
C GLU A 40 10.75 -22.40 29.56
N SER A 41 10.80 -22.71 30.86
CA SER A 41 11.96 -23.30 31.50
C SER A 41 12.14 -24.71 30.95
N SER A 42 13.08 -24.89 30.02
CA SER A 42 13.50 -26.24 29.59
C SER A 42 14.37 -26.87 30.69
N ASP A 43 13.71 -27.66 31.53
CA ASP A 43 14.31 -28.62 32.45
C ASP A 43 15.14 -29.66 31.66
N PRO A 44 16.44 -29.85 31.96
CA PRO A 44 17.31 -30.82 31.30
C PRO A 44 17.06 -32.24 31.83
N ALA A 45 15.91 -32.83 31.49
CA ALA A 45 15.57 -34.18 31.90
C ALA A 45 14.94 -35.00 30.78
N ASN A 46 15.62 -35.13 29.62
CA ASN A 46 15.39 -36.29 28.76
C ASN A 46 16.59 -36.62 27.85
N ARG A 47 17.55 -37.33 28.44
CA ARG A 47 18.56 -38.19 27.76
C ARG A 47 17.93 -39.59 27.79
N ALA A 48 17.88 -40.46 26.78
CA ALA A 48 18.69 -40.81 25.60
C ALA A 48 17.85 -41.81 24.75
N PRO A 49 18.37 -42.67 23.83
CA PRO A 49 19.64 -42.67 23.07
C PRO A 49 19.50 -42.95 21.54
N ILE A 50 20.55 -42.57 20.79
CA ILE A 50 21.29 -43.32 19.73
C ILE A 50 20.51 -44.19 18.72
N VAL A 51 20.63 -43.94 17.41
CA VAL A 51 21.22 -44.82 16.35
C VAL A 51 21.06 -44.14 14.97
N ALA A 52 22.18 -43.90 14.29
CA ALA A 52 22.42 -44.07 12.84
C ALA A 52 23.77 -43.37 12.54
N GLY A 53 24.87 -44.08 12.32
CA GLY A 53 25.03 -45.06 11.24
C GLY A 53 25.96 -44.42 10.21
N ASP A 54 27.26 -44.46 10.50
CA ASP A 54 28.35 -44.06 9.62
C ASP A 54 28.47 -45.07 8.46
N SER A 55 28.61 -44.60 7.21
CA SER A 55 29.27 -45.29 6.07
C SER A 55 29.06 -44.53 4.74
N ARG A 56 30.15 -43.95 4.21
CA ARG A 56 30.39 -43.61 2.79
C ARG A 56 31.20 -44.79 2.18
N PRO A 57 31.05 -45.25 0.90
CA PRO A 57 31.33 -44.48 -0.33
C PRO A 57 30.55 -44.82 -1.63
N ALA A 58 30.73 -43.94 -2.63
CA ALA A 58 30.41 -44.09 -4.08
C ALA A 58 31.37 -45.11 -4.76
N PRO A 59 31.39 -45.41 -6.09
CA PRO A 59 30.68 -44.85 -7.28
C PRO A 59 30.20 -45.90 -8.33
N ASP A 60 29.50 -45.49 -9.42
CA ASP A 60 29.85 -45.80 -10.83
C ASP A 60 28.80 -45.30 -11.86
N ALA A 61 29.32 -44.93 -13.04
CA ALA A 61 28.75 -44.14 -14.15
C ALA A 61 28.07 -45.06 -15.23
N PRO A 62 27.82 -44.69 -16.54
CA PRO A 62 28.04 -43.43 -17.26
C PRO A 62 27.00 -43.03 -18.38
N VAL A 63 27.21 -41.81 -18.92
CA VAL A 63 26.85 -41.17 -20.24
C VAL A 63 25.49 -41.34 -20.94
N ALA A 64 24.89 -40.20 -21.32
CA ALA A 64 24.80 -39.79 -22.73
C ALA A 64 24.50 -38.28 -22.90
N THR A 65 25.25 -37.67 -23.81
CA THR A 65 25.36 -36.25 -24.22
C THR A 65 24.29 -35.78 -25.22
N THR A 66 24.28 -34.47 -25.48
CA THR A 66 23.61 -33.66 -26.55
C THR A 66 22.19 -33.17 -26.21
N ALA A 67 21.78 -31.92 -26.41
CA ALA A 67 22.30 -30.81 -27.22
C ALA A 67 21.86 -29.42 -26.66
N THR A 68 22.73 -28.44 -26.87
CA THR A 68 22.49 -27.00 -27.15
C THR A 68 21.05 -26.45 -27.18
N ASN A 69 20.75 -25.43 -26.36
CA ASN A 69 20.43 -24.07 -26.85
C ASN A 69 20.45 -23.03 -25.71
N PRO A 70 21.10 -21.85 -25.86
CA PRO A 70 21.07 -20.77 -24.88
C PRO A 70 19.91 -19.79 -25.14
N LEU A 71 19.50 -19.08 -24.08
CA LEU A 71 18.59 -17.93 -24.07
C LEU A 71 17.10 -18.20 -24.39
N SER A 72 16.28 -18.22 -23.34
CA SER A 72 14.94 -17.65 -23.38
C SER A 72 14.83 -16.66 -22.21
N PRO A 73 14.47 -15.39 -22.45
CA PRO A 73 14.14 -14.46 -21.38
C PRO A 73 12.98 -15.01 -20.54
N PRO A 74 12.90 -14.71 -19.23
CA PRO A 74 11.72 -15.04 -18.45
C PRO A 74 10.52 -14.39 -19.14
N ALA A 75 9.55 -15.23 -19.53
CA ALA A 75 8.25 -14.75 -20.00
C ALA A 75 7.72 -13.76 -18.95
N PRO A 76 7.29 -12.55 -19.34
CA PRO A 76 6.60 -11.68 -18.40
C PRO A 76 5.40 -12.46 -17.88
N VAL A 77 5.38 -12.71 -16.57
CA VAL A 77 4.18 -13.11 -15.86
C VAL A 77 3.10 -12.11 -16.30
N THR A 78 2.16 -12.60 -17.09
CA THR A 78 0.99 -11.82 -17.44
C THR A 78 0.20 -11.75 -16.15
N THR A 79 0.48 -10.74 -15.33
CA THR A 79 -0.42 -10.35 -14.24
C THR A 79 -1.78 -10.21 -14.88
N THR A 80 -2.69 -11.05 -14.40
CA THR A 80 -4.10 -11.15 -14.75
C THR A 80 -4.66 -9.83 -15.28
N ALA A 81 -4.71 -9.72 -16.61
CA ALA A 81 -5.48 -8.72 -17.35
C ALA A 81 -6.99 -8.98 -17.26
N ASP A 82 -7.44 -9.56 -16.15
CA ASP A 82 -8.85 -9.86 -15.84
C ASP A 82 -9.47 -8.80 -14.91
N ALA A 83 -8.68 -7.80 -14.50
CA ALA A 83 -9.18 -6.55 -13.91
C ALA A 83 -9.47 -5.46 -14.96
N ALA A 84 -9.22 -5.74 -16.25
CA ALA A 84 -9.26 -4.74 -17.33
C ALA A 84 -10.62 -4.60 -18.02
N HIS A 85 -11.62 -5.43 -17.69
CA HIS A 85 -12.91 -5.47 -18.42
C HIS A 85 -14.13 -5.04 -17.60
N GLN A 86 -13.91 -4.55 -16.38
CA GLN A 86 -14.91 -3.90 -15.57
C GLN A 86 -14.23 -2.61 -15.10
N GLY A 87 -14.85 -1.44 -15.29
CA GLY A 87 -14.21 -0.14 -15.06
C GLY A 87 -13.29 -0.09 -13.84
N SER A 88 -12.25 0.73 -13.90
CA SER A 88 -11.27 0.87 -12.82
C SER A 88 -11.31 2.27 -12.21
N VAL A 89 -11.01 2.36 -10.93
CA VAL A 89 -10.86 3.64 -10.23
C VAL A 89 -9.38 3.80 -9.91
N THR A 90 -8.77 4.83 -10.48
CA THR A 90 -7.40 5.21 -10.15
C THR A 90 -7.44 6.20 -9.00
N LEU A 91 -6.88 5.80 -7.87
CA LEU A 91 -6.76 6.64 -6.69
C LEU A 91 -5.32 7.10 -6.55
N ARG A 92 -5.13 8.40 -6.34
CA ARG A 92 -3.82 9.01 -6.06
C ARG A 92 -3.80 9.57 -4.64
N SER A 93 -2.89 9.06 -3.83
CA SER A 93 -2.66 9.57 -2.48
C SER A 93 -1.98 10.94 -2.52
N ARG A 94 -2.07 11.68 -1.41
CA ARG A 94 -1.34 12.94 -1.22
C ARG A 94 0.17 12.72 -1.11
N ALA A 95 0.59 11.53 -0.66
CA ALA A 95 1.99 11.10 -0.65
C ALA A 95 2.56 10.82 -2.06
N GLY A 96 1.68 10.64 -3.06
CA GLY A 96 2.04 10.46 -4.47
C GLY A 96 1.84 9.04 -4.98
N ASP A 97 1.49 8.09 -4.11
CA ASP A 97 1.19 6.71 -4.50
C ASP A 97 -0.07 6.66 -5.36
N THR A 98 -0.09 5.72 -6.29
CA THR A 98 -1.24 5.48 -7.15
C THR A 98 -1.70 4.04 -7.00
N THR A 99 -2.97 3.84 -6.70
CA THR A 99 -3.59 2.53 -6.53
C THR A 99 -4.74 2.39 -7.49
N GLN A 100 -4.83 1.26 -8.18
CA GLN A 100 -5.95 0.93 -9.04
C GLN A 100 -6.92 0.02 -8.30
N LEU A 101 -8.19 0.41 -8.25
CA LEU A 101 -9.27 -0.29 -7.59
C LEU A 101 -10.30 -0.75 -8.62
N SER A 102 -11.01 -1.83 -8.33
CA SER A 102 -12.16 -2.25 -9.14
C SER A 102 -13.33 -1.29 -8.91
N LEU A 103 -13.89 -0.70 -9.98
CA LEU A 103 -15.03 0.23 -9.89
C LEU A 103 -16.24 -0.37 -9.18
N LYS A 104 -16.51 -1.67 -9.40
CA LYS A 104 -17.64 -2.36 -8.75
C LYS A 104 -17.49 -2.50 -7.24
N SER A 105 -16.25 -2.50 -6.76
CA SER A 105 -15.94 -2.63 -5.34
C SER A 105 -15.78 -1.29 -4.64
N PHE A 106 -15.65 -0.20 -5.41
CA PHE A 106 -15.34 1.12 -4.88
C PHE A 106 -16.58 1.74 -4.21
N LYS A 107 -16.47 2.00 -2.91
CA LYS A 107 -17.56 2.51 -2.09
C LYS A 107 -17.09 3.60 -1.14
N HIS A 108 -17.96 4.57 -0.90
CA HIS A 108 -17.88 5.50 0.22
C HIS A 108 -18.39 4.82 1.50
N ASN A 109 -17.69 5.02 2.60
CA ASN A 109 -18.01 4.35 3.87
C ASN A 109 -19.40 4.69 4.44
N MET A 110 -19.97 5.86 4.09
CA MET A 110 -21.26 6.32 4.64
C MET A 110 -22.41 6.30 3.62
N THR A 111 -22.09 6.55 2.36
CA THR A 111 -23.09 6.82 1.31
C THR A 111 -22.98 5.86 0.14
N GLU A 112 -22.16 4.82 0.31
CA GLU A 112 -21.86 3.76 -0.66
C GLU A 112 -21.48 4.32 -2.03
N ASP A 113 -22.41 4.35 -2.99
CA ASP A 113 -22.11 4.66 -4.39
C ASP A 113 -22.29 6.16 -4.73
N THR A 114 -22.44 7.00 -3.70
CA THR A 114 -22.69 8.43 -3.85
C THR A 114 -21.77 9.27 -2.98
N ILE A 115 -21.64 10.55 -3.30
CA ILE A 115 -20.97 11.56 -2.50
C ILE A 115 -22.00 12.58 -2.07
N GLN A 116 -22.07 12.85 -0.76
CA GLN A 116 -22.88 13.91 -0.21
C GLN A 116 -22.00 15.12 0.12
N LEU A 117 -22.28 16.24 -0.52
CA LEU A 117 -21.66 17.53 -0.22
C LEU A 117 -22.35 18.18 0.99
N THR A 118 -21.62 19.00 1.74
CA THR A 118 -22.15 19.80 2.86
C THR A 118 -23.25 20.77 2.42
N SER A 119 -23.32 21.11 1.14
CA SER A 119 -24.43 21.88 0.53
C SER A 119 -25.76 21.14 0.51
N GLY A 120 -25.78 19.84 0.86
CA GLY A 120 -26.95 18.96 0.78
C GLY A 120 -27.11 18.26 -0.57
N GLN A 121 -26.22 18.50 -1.52
CA GLN A 121 -26.25 17.85 -2.83
C GLN A 121 -25.65 16.45 -2.76
N THR A 122 -26.37 15.46 -3.29
CA THR A 122 -25.87 14.08 -3.46
C THR A 122 -25.58 13.79 -4.93
N ILE A 123 -24.38 13.29 -5.21
CA ILE A 123 -23.88 13.00 -6.55
C ILE A 123 -23.44 11.54 -6.62
N ALA A 124 -24.04 10.76 -7.51
CA ALA A 124 -23.65 9.37 -7.70
C ALA A 124 -22.29 9.24 -8.42
N PHE A 125 -21.48 8.26 -8.04
CA PHE A 125 -20.17 8.01 -8.67
C PHE A 125 -20.26 7.78 -10.17
N GLU A 126 -21.34 7.15 -10.64
CA GLU A 126 -21.62 6.98 -12.08
C GLU A 126 -21.72 8.29 -12.86
N LYS A 127 -21.94 9.43 -12.18
CA LYS A 127 -22.02 10.74 -12.83
C LYS A 127 -20.70 11.48 -12.78
N ILE A 128 -19.72 10.96 -12.05
CA ILE A 128 -18.45 11.61 -11.77
C ILE A 128 -17.34 10.97 -12.60
N HIS A 129 -16.50 11.81 -13.19
CA HIS A 129 -15.33 11.39 -13.93
C HIS A 129 -14.06 11.53 -13.08
N GLN A 130 -13.93 12.63 -12.36
CA GLN A 130 -12.75 12.92 -11.53
C GLN A 130 -13.15 13.69 -10.27
N LEU A 131 -12.49 13.38 -9.16
CA LEU A 131 -12.57 14.13 -7.90
C LEU A 131 -11.17 14.60 -7.57
N ASP A 132 -11.03 15.88 -7.30
CA ASP A 132 -9.84 16.47 -6.75
C ASP A 132 -10.14 16.92 -5.33
N PHE A 133 -9.36 16.41 -4.39
CA PHE A 133 -9.45 16.77 -2.98
C PHE A 133 -8.48 17.92 -2.72
N LEU A 134 -9.05 19.09 -2.48
CA LEU A 134 -8.33 20.31 -2.15
C LEU A 134 -7.81 20.22 -0.70
N THR A 135 -6.88 21.10 -0.34
CA THR A 135 -6.27 21.06 1.00
C THR A 135 -7.29 21.49 2.06
N VAL A 136 -7.28 20.76 3.18
CA VAL A 136 -8.13 20.92 4.35
C VAL A 136 -7.85 22.28 5.01
N ASP A 137 -8.89 23.08 5.21
CA ASP A 137 -8.81 24.18 6.18
C ASP A 137 -8.78 23.56 7.58
N GLY A 138 -7.62 23.65 8.25
CA GLY A 138 -7.33 22.95 9.51
C GLY A 138 -8.29 23.22 10.66
N ASN A 139 -9.17 24.22 10.53
CA ASN A 139 -10.16 24.61 11.53
C ASN A 139 -11.58 24.09 11.24
N ALA A 140 -11.87 23.61 10.03
CA ALA A 140 -13.25 23.39 9.58
C ALA A 140 -13.71 21.93 9.60
N HIS A 141 -12.82 20.95 9.83
CA HIS A 141 -13.10 19.51 9.68
C HIS A 141 -13.76 19.15 8.33
N THR A 142 -13.61 20.02 7.33
CA THR A 142 -14.13 19.87 5.99
C THR A 142 -13.01 19.90 4.98
N ILE A 143 -13.21 19.16 3.90
CA ILE A 143 -12.27 19.04 2.80
C ILE A 143 -12.97 19.59 1.58
N GLY A 144 -12.35 20.59 0.95
CA GLY A 144 -12.84 21.12 -0.32
C GLY A 144 -12.69 20.06 -1.41
N LEU A 145 -13.72 19.89 -2.22
CA LEU A 145 -13.73 19.03 -3.38
C LEU A 145 -14.03 19.82 -4.64
N LYS A 146 -13.33 19.44 -5.69
CA LYS A 146 -13.68 19.79 -7.07
C LYS A 146 -14.00 18.50 -7.80
N LEU A 147 -15.26 18.35 -8.19
CA LEU A 147 -15.78 17.21 -8.94
C LEU A 147 -15.92 17.60 -10.41
N THR A 148 -15.34 16.81 -11.29
CA THR A 148 -15.59 16.88 -12.73
C THR A 148 -16.59 15.78 -13.06
N LEU A 149 -17.78 16.19 -13.52
CA LEU A 149 -18.83 15.29 -13.94
C LEU A 149 -18.54 14.75 -15.34
N THR A 150 -19.21 13.66 -15.66
CA THR A 150 -19.04 12.95 -16.93
C THR A 150 -19.65 13.67 -18.13
N ASP A 151 -20.49 14.67 -17.89
CA ASP A 151 -21.01 15.61 -18.88
C ASP A 151 -20.08 16.83 -19.09
N GLY A 152 -18.92 16.86 -18.43
CA GLY A 152 -17.94 17.94 -18.51
C GLY A 152 -18.18 19.11 -17.55
N ARG A 153 -19.29 19.12 -16.79
CA ARG A 153 -19.53 20.15 -15.77
C ARG A 153 -18.59 19.98 -14.59
N VAL A 154 -18.22 21.09 -13.96
CA VAL A 154 -17.43 21.10 -12.73
C VAL A 154 -18.31 21.57 -11.59
N VAL A 155 -18.34 20.79 -10.52
CA VAL A 155 -19.04 21.10 -9.27
C VAL A 155 -18.01 21.24 -8.17
N THR A 156 -18.09 22.32 -7.40
CA THR A 156 -17.26 22.53 -6.22
C THR A 156 -18.14 22.45 -4.97
N GLY A 157 -17.62 21.85 -3.91
CA GLY A 157 -18.29 21.80 -2.62
C GLY A 157 -17.36 21.21 -1.57
N ASP A 158 -17.86 21.01 -0.36
CA ASP A 158 -17.06 20.47 0.74
C ASP A 158 -17.65 19.16 1.23
N ILE A 159 -16.82 18.30 1.81
CA ILE A 159 -17.25 17.10 2.54
C ILE A 159 -16.57 17.03 3.90
N ALA A 160 -17.09 16.24 4.82
CA ALA A 160 -16.47 16.05 6.13
C ALA A 160 -15.15 15.24 6.01
N SER A 161 -14.17 15.56 6.86
CA SER A 161 -12.83 14.94 6.81
C SER A 161 -12.77 13.51 7.32
N ASN A 162 -13.79 13.05 8.04
CA ASN A 162 -13.91 11.71 8.64
C ASN A 162 -14.40 10.63 7.67
N TYR A 163 -14.48 10.95 6.38
CA TYR A 163 -14.91 10.02 5.35
C TYR A 163 -13.76 9.17 4.81
N ALA A 164 -14.12 7.98 4.33
CA ALA A 164 -13.19 7.02 3.75
C ALA A 164 -13.78 6.34 2.53
N TYR A 165 -12.89 5.94 1.63
CA TYR A 165 -13.21 5.09 0.49
C TYR A 165 -12.66 3.70 0.72
N THR A 166 -13.46 2.70 0.38
CA THR A 166 -13.11 1.28 0.46
C THR A 166 -13.22 0.63 -0.91
N GLY A 167 -12.42 -0.39 -1.19
CA GLY A 167 -12.53 -1.16 -2.42
C GLY A 167 -11.64 -2.39 -2.41
N GLN A 168 -11.54 -3.04 -3.58
CA GLN A 168 -10.63 -4.15 -3.83
C GLN A 168 -9.60 -3.72 -4.87
N SER A 169 -8.32 -3.88 -4.52
CA SER A 169 -7.20 -3.85 -5.46
C SER A 169 -6.75 -5.27 -5.80
N ASP A 170 -5.74 -5.37 -6.66
CA ASP A 170 -5.00 -6.59 -6.95
C ASP A 170 -4.30 -7.18 -5.72
N LEU A 171 -3.97 -6.35 -4.73
CA LEU A 171 -3.32 -6.75 -3.47
C LEU A 171 -4.33 -7.12 -2.36
N GLY A 172 -5.63 -6.89 -2.58
CA GLY A 172 -6.70 -7.23 -1.63
C GLY A 172 -7.53 -6.02 -1.18
N PRO A 173 -8.17 -6.10 0.00
CA PRO A 173 -9.05 -5.04 0.48
C PRO A 173 -8.26 -3.76 0.73
N PHE A 174 -8.77 -2.67 0.20
CA PHE A 174 -8.17 -1.34 0.29
C PHE A 174 -9.10 -0.39 1.03
N THR A 175 -8.53 0.46 1.86
CA THR A 175 -9.25 1.55 2.54
C THR A 175 -8.34 2.76 2.61
N ILE A 176 -8.86 3.94 2.27
CA ILE A 176 -8.15 5.20 2.39
C ILE A 176 -9.06 6.31 2.88
N PHE A 177 -8.56 7.15 3.78
CA PHE A 177 -9.28 8.32 4.26
C PHE A 177 -9.20 9.46 3.26
N VAL A 178 -10.27 10.24 3.15
CA VAL A 178 -10.38 11.38 2.25
C VAL A 178 -9.22 12.37 2.41
N GLN A 179 -8.75 12.58 3.64
CA GLN A 179 -7.62 13.48 3.94
C GLN A 179 -6.30 13.08 3.25
N ASP A 180 -6.12 11.77 3.04
CA ASP A 180 -4.92 11.18 2.44
C ASP A 180 -5.06 11.02 0.93
N VAL A 181 -6.26 11.23 0.39
CA VAL A 181 -6.53 11.22 -1.04
C VAL A 181 -6.22 12.60 -1.62
N LYS A 182 -5.55 12.63 -2.76
CA LYS A 182 -5.36 13.84 -3.56
C LYS A 182 -6.34 13.87 -4.73
N GLN A 183 -6.52 12.73 -5.39
CA GLN A 183 -7.33 12.64 -6.60
C GLN A 183 -7.90 11.24 -6.77
N ILE A 184 -9.11 11.15 -7.31
CA ILE A 184 -9.76 9.91 -7.73
C ILE A 184 -10.24 10.10 -9.17
N VAL A 185 -9.90 9.17 -10.05
CA VAL A 185 -10.30 9.16 -11.45
C VAL A 185 -11.07 7.87 -11.74
N PHE A 186 -12.26 8.02 -12.30
CA PHE A 186 -13.13 6.93 -12.69
C PHE A 186 -12.89 6.60 -14.17
N ASN A 187 -12.15 5.51 -14.43
CA ASN A 187 -11.89 5.00 -15.77
C ASN A 187 -12.96 3.95 -16.12
N ARG A 188 -13.76 4.24 -17.13
CA ARG A 188 -14.92 3.43 -17.50
C ARG A 188 -15.07 3.37 -19.01
#